data_AF-A0A7L3QHH8-F1
#
_entry.id   AF-A0A7L3QHH8-F1
#
_cell.length_a   1.000
_cell.length_b   1.000
_cell.length_c   1.000
_cell.angle_alpha   90.00
_cell.angle_beta   90.00
_cell.angle_gamma   90.00
#
_symmetry.space_group_name_H-M   'P 1'
#
loop_
_entity.id
_entity.type
_entity.pdbx_description
1 polymer ?
#
loop_
_entity_poly.entity_id
_entity_poly.type
_entity_poly.pdbx_seq_one_letter_code
_entity_poly.pdbx_strand_id
1 'polypeptide(L)'
;RLGSRRCHLCLITFPDAAFAARHAKRQHPGDFARAALRGALFVCFVCARPFGSSPALLRHQRGHAHSAKTTPAPPGKATPLPPGKATP
;
A
#
# COMPACT_ATOMS: atom_id res chain seq x y z
N ARG A 1 -3.97 2.75 -13.78
CA ARG A 1 -3.89 1.32 -14.19
C ARG A 1 -2.46 0.86 -13.97
N LEU A 2 -2.24 -0.20 -13.19
CA LEU A 2 -0.93 -0.87 -13.12
C LEU A 2 -0.67 -1.51 -14.49
N GLY A 3 0.53 -1.34 -15.05
CA GLY A 3 0.87 -1.82 -16.41
C GLY A 3 0.75 -0.78 -17.53
N SER A 4 0.42 0.48 -17.22
CA SER A 4 0.48 1.55 -18.23
C SER A 4 1.91 2.07 -18.42
N ARG A 5 2.37 2.06 -19.66
CA ARG A 5 3.61 2.75 -20.10
C ARG A 5 3.49 4.28 -20.09
N ARG A 6 2.31 4.82 -19.81
CA ARG A 6 2.04 6.25 -19.76
C ARG A 6 1.64 6.67 -18.35
N CYS A 7 2.19 7.79 -17.89
CA CYS A 7 1.76 8.41 -16.64
C CYS A 7 0.39 9.05 -16.83
N HIS A 8 -0.58 8.78 -15.95
CA HIS A 8 -1.96 9.28 -16.10
C HIS A 8 -2.15 10.72 -15.59
N LEU A 9 -1.13 11.29 -14.92
CA LEU A 9 -1.20 12.62 -14.32
C LEU A 9 -0.59 13.69 -15.24
N CYS A 10 0.58 13.39 -15.81
CA CYS A 10 1.30 14.28 -16.71
C CYS A 10 1.36 13.77 -18.15
N LEU A 11 0.75 12.62 -18.44
CA LEU A 11 0.56 12.06 -19.79
C LEU A 11 1.84 11.70 -20.55
N ILE A 12 3.01 11.76 -19.91
CA ILE A 12 4.30 11.34 -20.48
C ILE A 12 4.27 9.83 -20.78
N THR A 13 4.71 9.46 -21.98
CA THR A 13 4.83 8.08 -22.42
C THR A 13 6.26 7.58 -22.22
N PHE A 14 6.39 6.40 -21.62
CA PHE A 14 7.66 5.76 -21.30
C PHE A 14 7.84 4.49 -22.16
N PRO A 15 9.09 4.08 -22.37
CA PRO A 15 9.40 2.82 -23.06
C PRO A 15 8.90 1.60 -22.27
N ASP A 16 8.81 1.71 -20.93
CA ASP A 16 8.42 0.60 -20.07
C ASP A 16 7.56 1.04 -18.88
N ALA A 17 6.73 0.13 -18.37
CA ALA A 17 5.87 0.38 -17.21
C ALA A 17 6.66 0.59 -15.91
N ALA A 18 7.82 -0.04 -15.74
CA ALA A 18 8.71 0.18 -14.60
C ALA A 18 9.28 1.61 -14.59
N PHE A 19 9.59 2.17 -15.77
CA PHE A 19 9.99 3.56 -15.90
C PHE A 19 8.85 4.52 -15.55
N ALA A 20 7.64 4.24 -16.05
CA ALA A 20 6.45 5.03 -15.70
C ALA A 20 6.17 4.98 -14.18
N ALA A 21 6.32 3.81 -13.55
CA ALA A 21 6.18 3.65 -12.10
C ALA A 21 7.26 4.40 -11.32
N ARG A 22 8.53 4.33 -11.75
CA ARG A 22 9.63 5.09 -11.14
C ARG A 22 9.44 6.58 -11.28
N HIS A 23 8.97 7.04 -12.43
CA HIS A 23 8.58 8.43 -12.66
C HIS A 23 7.47 8.85 -11.70
N ALA A 24 6.38 8.08 -11.62
CA ALA A 24 5.26 8.39 -10.74
C ALA A 24 5.68 8.41 -9.26
N LYS A 25 6.53 7.47 -8.83
CA LYS A 25 7.08 7.45 -7.47
C LYS A 25 7.88 8.71 -7.12
N ARG A 26 8.58 9.31 -8.09
CA ARG A 26 9.40 10.52 -7.88
C ARG A 26 8.59 11.81 -8.04
N GLN A 27 7.84 11.95 -9.11
CA GLN A 27 7.14 13.20 -9.47
C GLN A 27 5.73 13.31 -8.90
N HIS A 28 5.11 12.17 -8.57
CA HIS A 28 3.73 12.11 -8.09
C HIS A 28 3.61 11.19 -6.87
N PRO A 29 4.37 11.43 -5.78
CA PRO A 29 4.44 10.51 -4.64
C PRO A 29 3.08 10.28 -3.98
N GLY A 30 2.24 11.32 -3.86
CA GLY A 30 0.91 11.21 -3.25
C GLY A 30 -0.05 10.34 -4.06
N ASP A 31 -0.15 10.57 -5.37
CA ASP A 31 -0.98 9.76 -6.25
C ASP A 31 -0.44 8.35 -6.43
N PHE A 32 0.89 8.20 -6.50
CA PHE A 32 1.53 6.88 -6.53
C PHE A 32 1.17 6.08 -5.28
N ALA A 33 1.28 6.69 -4.08
CA ALA A 33 0.88 6.05 -2.83
C ALA A 33 -0.62 5.72 -2.81
N ARG A 34 -1.48 6.65 -3.22
CA ARG A 34 -2.93 6.43 -3.28
C ARG A 34 -3.31 5.31 -4.26
N ALA A 35 -2.64 5.22 -5.39
CA ALA A 35 -2.85 4.16 -6.38
C ALA A 35 -2.30 2.80 -5.89
N ALA A 36 -1.12 2.79 -5.28
CA ALA A 36 -0.48 1.59 -4.74
C ALA A 36 -1.23 1.01 -3.53
N LEU A 37 -1.84 1.87 -2.72
CA LEU A 37 -2.62 1.50 -1.53
C LEU A 37 -4.11 1.33 -1.84
N ARG A 38 -4.53 1.47 -3.10
CA ARG A 38 -5.94 1.35 -3.47
C ARG A 38 -6.42 -0.08 -3.22
N GLY A 39 -7.28 -0.25 -2.22
CA GLY A 39 -7.80 -1.56 -1.79
C GLY A 39 -6.87 -2.33 -0.86
N ALA A 40 -5.72 -1.77 -0.47
CA ALA A 40 -4.87 -2.35 0.55
C ALA A 40 -5.43 -2.06 1.95
N LEU A 41 -5.37 -3.05 2.84
CA LEU A 41 -5.74 -2.91 4.24
C LEU A 41 -4.47 -2.79 5.10
N PHE A 42 -4.54 -1.94 6.13
CA PHE A 42 -3.52 -1.81 7.15
C PHE A 42 -3.85 -2.76 8.30
N VAL A 43 -2.98 -3.71 8.59
CA VAL A 43 -3.25 -4.76 9.57
C VAL A 43 -2.48 -4.51 10.86
N CYS A 44 -3.14 -4.60 12.00
CA CYS A 44 -2.48 -4.54 13.29
C CYS A 44 -1.63 -5.79 13.53
N PHE A 45 -0.34 -5.62 13.82
CA PHE A 45 0.55 -6.75 14.11
C PHE A 45 0.26 -7.43 15.45
N VAL A 46 -0.46 -6.78 16.37
CA VAL A 46 -0.77 -7.33 17.71
C VAL A 46 -2.01 -8.23 17.66
N CYS A 47 -3.06 -7.80 16.95
CA CYS A 47 -4.37 -8.48 16.97
C CYS A 47 -4.92 -8.82 15.58
N ALA A 48 -4.12 -8.64 14.52
CA ALA A 48 -4.49 -8.90 13.12
C ALA A 48 -5.73 -8.16 12.59
N ARG A 49 -6.27 -7.18 13.34
CA ARG A 49 -7.45 -6.43 12.90
C ARG A 49 -7.09 -5.53 11.69
N PRO A 50 -7.86 -5.57 10.59
CA PRO A 50 -7.64 -4.73 9.42
C PRO A 50 -8.25 -3.34 9.59
N PHE A 51 -7.61 -2.34 8.97
CA PHE A 51 -8.03 -0.95 8.95
C PHE A 51 -7.91 -0.39 7.52
N GLY A 52 -8.87 0.46 7.12
CA GLY A 52 -8.85 1.09 5.80
C GLY A 52 -7.86 2.25 5.68
N SER A 53 -7.20 2.67 6.76
CA SER A 53 -6.24 3.76 6.74
C SER A 53 -5.14 3.61 7.80
N SER A 54 -3.95 4.13 7.49
CA SER A 54 -2.80 4.16 8.40
C SER A 54 -3.11 4.92 9.70
N PRO A 55 -3.72 6.13 9.70
CA PRO A 55 -4.04 6.84 10.94
C PRO A 55 -5.01 6.08 11.86
N ALA A 56 -5.97 5.34 11.30
CA ALA A 56 -6.89 4.53 12.08
C ALA A 56 -6.16 3.36 12.77
N LEU A 57 -5.24 2.71 12.06
CA LEU A 57 -4.38 1.68 12.63
C LEU A 57 -3.47 2.25 13.74
N LEU A 58 -2.82 3.40 13.51
CA LEU A 58 -1.94 4.03 14.51
C LEU A 58 -2.69 4.37 15.80
N ARG A 59 -3.89 4.96 15.68
CA ARG A 59 -4.73 5.24 16.84
C ARG A 59 -5.11 3.96 17.59
N HIS A 60 -5.42 2.89 16.86
CA HIS A 60 -5.70 1.59 17.44
C HIS A 60 -4.49 1.00 18.18
N GLN A 61 -3.29 1.07 17.58
CA GLN A 61 -2.05 0.56 18.18
C GLN A 61 -1.68 1.25 19.49
N ARG A 62 -1.99 2.55 19.64
CA ARG A 62 -1.80 3.25 20.92
C ARG A 62 -2.64 2.65 22.05
N GLY A 63 -3.77 2.03 21.74
CA GLY A 63 -4.56 1.28 22.71
C GLY A 63 -3.80 0.06 23.27
N HIS A 64 -3.01 -0.62 22.42
CA HIS A 64 -2.16 -1.74 22.87
C HIS A 64 -0.99 -1.30 23.73
N ALA A 65 -0.47 -0.08 23.54
CA ALA A 65 0.64 0.44 24.34
C ALA A 65 0.32 0.53 25.84
N HIS A 66 -0.96 0.61 26.20
CA HIS A 66 -1.42 0.59 27.59
C HIS A 66 -1.48 -0.84 28.17
N SER A 67 -1.31 -1.87 27.34
CA SER A 67 -1.47 -3.29 27.71
C SER A 67 -0.26 -4.18 27.43
N ALA A 68 0.76 -3.73 26.69
CA ALA A 68 1.81 -4.62 26.18
C ALA A 68 3.22 -4.17 26.59
N LYS A 69 3.74 -4.82 27.65
CA LYS A 69 5.15 -4.83 28.06
C LYS A 69 5.95 -5.86 27.25
N THR A 70 5.57 -6.14 26.01
CA THR A 70 6.07 -7.30 25.27
C THR A 70 6.30 -6.94 23.81
N THR A 71 7.58 -6.88 23.45
CA THR A 71 8.10 -6.91 22.09
C THR A 71 7.57 -8.11 21.32
N PRO A 72 7.28 -7.96 20.02
CA PRO A 72 7.51 -9.07 19.11
C PRO A 72 8.32 -8.68 17.87
N ALA A 73 9.13 -9.66 17.46
CA ALA A 73 10.02 -9.75 16.33
C ALA A 73 9.39 -9.37 14.96
N PRO A 74 10.22 -9.06 13.93
CA PRO A 74 9.72 -8.65 12.61
C PRO A 74 9.01 -9.80 11.87
N PRO A 75 7.85 -9.57 11.22
CA PRO A 75 7.26 -10.57 10.35
C PRO A 75 7.89 -10.53 8.96
N GLY A 76 8.30 -11.70 8.48
CA GLY A 76 8.76 -11.91 7.11
C GLY A 76 7.66 -11.64 6.09
N LYS A 77 8.07 -11.03 4.97
CA LYS A 77 7.48 -11.06 3.62
C LYS A 77 5.94 -11.13 3.55
N ALA A 78 5.30 -9.95 3.62
CA ALA A 78 3.95 -9.77 3.09
C ALA A 78 3.96 -10.01 1.56
N THR A 79 3.38 -11.13 1.14
CA THR A 79 3.17 -11.42 -0.29
C THR A 79 1.88 -10.71 -0.71
N PRO A 80 1.89 -9.81 -1.72
CA PRO A 80 0.67 -9.17 -2.19
C PRO A 80 -0.24 -10.21 -2.87
N LEU A 81 -1.49 -10.34 -2.41
CA LEU A 81 -2.50 -11.11 -3.13
C LEU A 81 -2.81 -10.42 -4.48
N PRO A 82 -2.90 -11.16 -5.60
CA PRO A 82 -3.30 -10.60 -6.89
C PRO A 82 -4.82 -10.33 -6.93
N PRO A 83 -5.28 -9.25 -7.59
CA PRO A 83 -6.70 -9.05 -7.84
C PRO A 83 -7.20 -10.06 -8.88
N GLY A 84 -8.19 -10.87 -8.48
CA GLY A 84 -8.89 -11.81 -9.34
C GLY A 84 -9.57 -11.10 -10.52
N LYS A 85 -9.41 -11.68 -11.70
CA LYS A 85 -10.13 -11.32 -12.91
C LYS A 85 -11.61 -11.67 -12.74
N ALA A 86 -12.50 -10.74 -13.01
CA ALA A 86 -13.91 -11.03 -13.28
C ALA A 86 -14.21 -10.66 -14.73
N THR A 87 -14.57 -11.68 -15.50
CA THR A 87 -15.17 -11.62 -16.84
C THR A 87 -16.47 -12.41 -16.71
N PRO A 88 -17.53 -11.98 -17.39
CA PRO A 88 -18.07 -12.84 -18.44
C PRO A 88 -17.80 -12.29 -19.83
#